data_AF-A0A7X3YRL5-F1
#
_entry.id   AF-A0A7X3YRL5-F1
#
_cell.length_a   1.000
_cell.length_b   1.000
_cell.length_c   1.000
_cell.angle_alpha   90.00
_cell.angle_beta   90.00
_cell.angle_gamma   90.00
#
_symmetry.space_group_name_H-M   'P 1'
#
loop_
_entity.id
_entity.type
_entity.pdbx_description
1 polymer ?
#
loop_
_entity_poly.entity_id
_entity_poly.type
_entity_poly.pdbx_seq_one_letter_code
_entity_poly.pdbx_strand_id
1 'polypeptide(L)'
;MAAGSLTVTEVRTLLQQRWGASYDVHLIQRQRRIYLHIMWGYLEQLSFPLDEPTYLARLADVVAAINQLGKGEAVRTWLRTTTDRPRLGKALSLPLQ
;
A
#
# COMPACT_ATOMS: atom_id res chain seq x y z
N MET A 1 -22.42 -0.81 -6.99
CA MET A 1 -22.09 0.55 -6.50
C MET A 1 -20.62 0.75 -6.78
N ALA A 2 -20.24 1.72 -7.62
CA ALA A 2 -18.82 2.03 -7.85
C ALA A 2 -18.28 2.58 -6.53
N ALA A 3 -17.46 1.79 -5.84
CA ALA A 3 -16.85 2.24 -4.61
C ALA A 3 -15.95 3.44 -4.95
N GLY A 4 -16.07 4.52 -4.18
CA GLY A 4 -15.38 5.79 -4.45
C GLY A 4 -13.86 5.64 -4.48
N SER A 5 -13.18 6.70 -4.93
CA SER A 5 -11.72 6.80 -4.96
C SER A 5 -11.10 6.29 -3.66
N LEU A 6 -10.04 5.49 -3.78
CA LEU A 6 -9.31 4.97 -2.65
C LEU A 6 -8.75 6.15 -1.83
N THR A 7 -8.85 6.10 -0.51
CA THR A 7 -8.35 7.16 0.37
C THR A 7 -7.14 6.71 1.17
N VAL A 8 -6.29 7.66 1.58
CA VAL A 8 -5.10 7.39 2.41
C VAL A 8 -5.47 6.74 3.73
N THR A 9 -6.47 7.29 4.42
CA THR A 9 -6.98 6.75 5.68
C THR A 9 -7.50 5.33 5.51
N GLU A 10 -8.21 5.05 4.41
CA GLU A 10 -8.69 3.69 4.13
C GLU A 10 -7.53 2.72 3.93
N VAL A 11 -6.51 3.06 3.13
CA VAL A 11 -5.36 2.17 2.92
C VAL A 11 -4.62 1.92 4.23
N ARG A 12 -4.31 2.95 5.02
CA ARG A 12 -3.68 2.79 6.33
C ARG A 12 -4.50 1.88 7.24
N THR A 13 -5.82 2.09 7.30
CA THR A 13 -6.74 1.26 8.09
C THR A 13 -6.72 -0.19 7.62
N LEU A 14 -6.72 -0.44 6.31
CA LEU A 14 -6.65 -1.78 5.75
C LEU A 14 -5.34 -2.49 6.11
N LEU A 15 -4.20 -1.79 6.05
CA LEU A 15 -2.90 -2.34 6.46
C LEU A 15 -2.89 -2.72 7.94
N GLN A 16 -3.40 -1.83 8.80
CA GLN A 16 -3.50 -2.07 10.24
C GLN A 16 -4.45 -3.22 10.56
N GLN A 17 -5.63 -3.28 9.92
CA GLN A 17 -6.57 -4.38 10.09
C GLN A 17 -6.01 -5.71 9.61
N ARG A 18 -5.23 -5.71 8.51
CA ARG A 18 -4.72 -6.94 7.90
C ARG A 18 -3.51 -7.49 8.63
N TRP A 19 -2.57 -6.64 9.05
CA TRP A 19 -1.26 -7.05 9.54
C TRP A 19 -0.84 -6.37 10.85
N GLY A 20 -1.71 -5.59 11.48
CA GLY A 20 -1.47 -4.96 12.79
C GLY A 20 -0.54 -3.75 12.77
N ALA A 21 -0.15 -3.25 11.59
CA ALA A 21 0.80 -2.14 11.45
C ALA A 21 0.61 -1.34 10.16
N SER A 22 1.14 -0.12 10.14
CA SER A 22 1.12 0.80 8.99
C SER A 22 2.35 0.57 8.12
N TYR A 23 2.33 -0.51 7.33
CA TYR A 23 3.43 -0.86 6.44
C TYR A 23 3.72 0.21 5.40
N ASP A 24 4.99 0.32 5.01
CA ASP A 24 5.44 1.16 3.92
C ASP A 24 5.00 0.58 2.57
N VAL A 25 4.65 1.48 1.66
CA VAL A 25 3.98 1.14 0.40
C VAL A 25 4.65 1.88 -0.74
N HIS A 26 5.03 1.14 -1.78
CA HIS A 26 5.67 1.70 -2.96
C HIS A 26 4.94 1.30 -4.24
N LEU A 27 4.95 2.17 -5.24
CA LEU A 27 4.65 1.82 -6.62
C LEU A 27 5.96 1.68 -7.39
N ILE A 28 6.14 0.52 -8.01
CA ILE A 28 7.35 0.20 -8.78
C ILE A 28 6.95 -0.08 -10.22
N GLN A 29 7.65 0.56 -11.17
CA GLN A 29 7.51 0.25 -12.59
C GLN A 29 8.69 -0.60 -13.06
N ARG A 30 8.40 -1.73 -13.71
CA ARG A 30 9.40 -2.64 -14.32
C ARG A 30 8.89 -3.10 -15.68
N GLN A 31 9.70 -2.91 -16.73
CA GLN A 31 9.39 -3.38 -18.09
C GLN A 31 7.95 -3.06 -18.54
N ARG A 32 7.50 -1.81 -18.34
CA ARG A 32 6.13 -1.31 -18.62
C ARG A 32 5.00 -1.88 -17.75
N ARG A 33 5.31 -2.73 -16.77
CA ARG A 33 4.36 -3.18 -15.75
C ARG A 33 4.46 -2.34 -14.49
N ILE A 34 3.34 -2.16 -13.81
CA ILE A 34 3.26 -1.40 -12.56
C ILE A 34 2.89 -2.37 -11.44
N TYR A 35 3.61 -2.28 -10.34
CA TYR A 35 3.41 -3.12 -9.15
C TYR A 35 3.21 -2.24 -7.93
N LEU A 36 2.22 -2.61 -7.12
CA LEU A 36 2.11 -2.15 -5.74
C LEU A 36 2.93 -3.09 -4.86
N HIS A 37 3.90 -2.54 -4.14
CA HIS A 37 4.71 -3.27 -3.18
C HIS A 37 4.34 -2.83 -1.77
N ILE A 38 4.02 -3.81 -0.92
CA ILE A 38 4.02 -3.62 0.53
C ILE A 38 5.38 -4.07 1.04
N MET A 39 6.12 -3.14 1.61
CA MET A 39 7.43 -3.39 2.19
C MET A 39 7.29 -4.07 3.55
N TRP A 40 8.40 -4.53 4.12
CA TRP A 40 8.41 -5.15 5.46
C TRP A 40 8.53 -4.14 6.60
N GLY A 41 9.01 -2.93 6.31
CA GLY A 41 9.10 -1.84 7.29
C GLY A 41 7.74 -1.21 7.51
N TYR A 42 7.46 -0.78 8.73
CA TYR A 42 6.21 -0.13 9.11
C TYR A 42 6.44 1.00 10.11
N LEU A 43 5.55 1.99 10.09
CA LEU A 43 5.66 3.25 10.84
C LEU A 43 5.90 3.05 12.35
N GLU A 44 5.29 2.03 12.93
CA GLU A 44 5.36 1.76 14.37
C GLU A 44 6.71 1.13 14.80
N GLN A 45 7.65 0.84 13.88
CA GLN A 45 9.01 0.42 14.24
C GLN A 45 9.88 1.60 14.65
N LEU A 46 10.62 1.47 15.75
CA LEU A 46 11.57 2.50 16.22
C LEU A 46 12.64 2.84 15.17
N SER A 47 13.03 1.88 14.33
CA SER A 47 14.02 2.06 13.27
C SER A 47 13.41 2.45 11.91
N PHE A 48 12.12 2.75 11.85
CA PHE A 48 11.49 3.17 10.61
C PHE A 48 12.01 4.56 10.21
N PRO A 49 12.41 4.77 8.94
CA PRO A 49 13.15 5.97 8.55
C PRO A 49 12.26 7.22 8.37
N LEU A 50 10.94 7.10 8.44
CA LEU A 50 10.00 8.21 8.23
C LEU A 50 9.22 8.49 9.51
N ASP A 51 8.90 9.76 9.72
CA ASP A 51 7.87 10.16 10.67
C ASP A 51 6.46 9.99 10.07
N GLU A 52 5.44 10.08 10.93
CA GLU A 52 4.04 9.94 10.52
C GLU A 52 3.61 10.92 9.41
N PRO A 53 3.91 12.23 9.45
CA PRO A 53 3.48 13.12 8.37
C PRO A 53 4.16 12.79 7.04
N THR A 54 5.45 12.44 7.02
CA THR A 54 6.15 12.05 5.78
C THR A 54 5.62 10.73 5.23
N TYR A 55 5.32 9.77 6.11
CA TYR A 55 4.66 8.52 5.73
C TYR A 55 3.29 8.76 5.07
N LEU A 56 2.44 9.59 5.68
CA LEU A 56 1.11 9.90 5.15
C LEU A 56 1.18 10.63 3.80
N ALA A 57 2.13 11.55 3.62
CA ALA A 57 2.36 12.23 2.35
C ALA A 57 2.75 11.24 1.24
N ARG A 58 3.70 10.34 1.50
CA ARG A 58 4.09 9.29 0.54
C ARG A 58 2.95 8.33 0.21
N LEU A 59 2.18 7.94 1.23
CA LEU A 59 1.00 7.10 1.01
C LEU A 59 -0.05 7.82 0.15
N ALA A 60 -0.20 9.13 0.30
CA ALA A 60 -1.08 9.95 -0.53
C ALA A 60 -0.67 9.93 -2.01
N ASP A 61 0.62 10.09 -2.31
CA ASP A 61 1.13 10.02 -3.69
C ASP A 61 0.84 8.64 -4.33
N VAL A 62 1.07 7.57 -3.57
CA VAL A 62 0.78 6.20 -4.02
C VAL A 62 -0.71 6.01 -4.27
N VAL A 63 -1.57 6.44 -3.35
CA VAL A 63 -3.02 6.34 -3.48
C VAL A 63 -3.54 7.15 -4.67
N ALA A 64 -3.02 8.36 -4.87
CA ALA A 64 -3.35 9.20 -6.02
C ALA A 64 -3.01 8.48 -7.34
N ALA A 65 -1.81 7.90 -7.44
CA ALA A 65 -1.41 7.13 -8.61
C ALA A 65 -2.27 5.87 -8.83
N ILE A 66 -2.61 5.11 -7.78
CA ILE A 66 -3.53 3.96 -7.88
C ILE A 66 -4.89 4.39 -8.43
N ASN A 67 -5.42 5.53 -7.96
CA ASN A 67 -6.68 6.08 -8.43
C ASN A 67 -6.61 6.52 -9.89
N GLN A 68 -5.52 7.18 -10.31
CA GLN A 68 -5.29 7.55 -11.72
C GLN A 68 -5.23 6.33 -12.64
N LEU A 69 -4.71 5.20 -12.15
CA LEU A 69 -4.70 3.92 -12.88
C LEU A 69 -6.07 3.22 -12.90
N GLY A 70 -7.08 3.73 -12.17
CA GLY A 70 -8.39 3.09 -12.02
C GLY A 70 -8.34 1.79 -11.22
N LYS A 71 -7.32 1.58 -10.37
CA LYS A 71 -7.07 0.32 -9.65
C LYS A 71 -7.48 0.34 -8.17
N GLY A 72 -8.20 1.36 -7.72
CA GLY A 72 -8.62 1.51 -6.33
C GLY A 72 -9.36 0.29 -5.77
N GLU A 73 -10.33 -0.24 -6.51
CA GLU A 73 -11.11 -1.42 -6.07
C GLU A 73 -10.29 -2.71 -6.05
N ALA A 74 -9.37 -2.86 -7.01
CA ALA A 74 -8.47 -4.01 -7.05
C ALA A 74 -7.55 -4.03 -5.82
N VAL A 75 -6.97 -2.88 -5.47
CA VAL A 75 -6.12 -2.73 -4.27
C VAL A 75 -6.93 -2.96 -2.99
N ARG A 76 -8.12 -2.37 -2.89
CA ARG A 76 -9.04 -2.57 -1.75
C ARG A 76 -9.36 -4.05 -1.55
N THR A 77 -9.78 -4.73 -2.62
CA THR A 77 -10.12 -6.16 -2.59
C THR A 77 -8.91 -7.00 -2.19
N TRP A 78 -7.75 -6.70 -2.77
CA TRP A 78 -6.53 -7.45 -2.49
C TRP A 78 -6.07 -7.29 -1.04
N LEU A 79 -6.03 -6.07 -0.49
CA LEU A 79 -5.68 -5.84 0.92
C LEU A 79 -6.64 -6.54 1.90
N ARG A 80 -7.93 -6.69 1.55
CA ARG A 80 -8.91 -7.41 2.37
C ARG A 80 -8.76 -8.93 2.31
N THR A 81 -8.34 -9.48 1.17
CA THR A 81 -8.42 -10.93 0.90
C THR A 81 -7.07 -11.64 0.87
N THR A 82 -5.96 -10.92 0.63
CA THR A 82 -4.63 -11.52 0.45
C THR A 82 -4.15 -12.29 1.69
N THR A 83 -3.89 -13.59 1.57
CA THR A 83 -3.43 -14.44 2.68
C THR A 83 -1.95 -14.26 3.01
N ASP A 84 -1.20 -13.64 2.10
CA ASP A 84 0.20 -13.33 2.32
C ASP A 84 0.40 -12.16 3.28
N ARG A 85 1.62 -12.10 3.83
CA ARG A 85 2.07 -11.02 4.71
C ARG A 85 3.46 -10.54 4.29
N PRO A 86 3.79 -9.25 4.48
CA PRO A 86 5.15 -8.76 4.28
C PRO A 86 6.16 -9.57 5.09
N ARG A 87 7.32 -9.88 4.50
CA ARG A 87 8.40 -10.65 5.15
C ARG A 87 9.69 -9.87 5.07
N LEU A 88 10.54 -9.99 6.09
CA LEU A 88 11.84 -9.32 6.12
C LEU A 88 12.62 -9.60 4.82
N GLY A 89 13.01 -8.53 4.11
CA GLY A 89 13.74 -8.61 2.85
C GLY A 89 12.91 -8.99 1.61
N LYS A 90 11.60 -9.23 1.74
CA LYS A 90 10.72 -9.56 0.60
C LYS A 90 9.43 -8.74 0.62
N ALA A 91 9.29 -7.87 -0.37
CA ALA A 91 8.06 -7.12 -0.59
C ALA A 91 6.92 -8.04 -1.03
N LEU A 92 5.73 -7.80 -0.49
CA LEU A 92 4.52 -8.40 -1.03
C LEU A 92 4.07 -7.57 -2.23
N SER A 93 3.84 -8.22 -3.37
CA SER A 93 3.66 -7.53 -4.66
C SER A 93 2.29 -7.82 -5.26
N LEU A 94 1.58 -6.76 -5.66
CA LEU A 94 0.35 -6.83 -6.44
C LEU A 94 0.58 -6.18 -7.81
N PRO A 95 0.50 -6.93 -8.93
CA PRO A 95 0.52 -6.33 -10.26
C PRO A 95 -0.73 -5.49 -10.50
N LEU A 96 -0.55 -4.27 -11.01
CA LEU A 96 -1.62 -3.33 -11.35
C LEU A 96 -1.80 -3.16 -12.87
N GLN A 97 -0.72 -3.33 -13.64
CA GLN A 97 -0.68 -3.24 -15.10
C GLN A 97 0.46 -4.08 -15.67
#